data_AF-A0A2V0NYG9-F1
#
_entry.id   AF-A0A2V0NYG9-F1
#
_cell.length_a   1.000
_cell.length_b   1.000
_cell.length_c   1.000
_cell.angle_alpha   90.00
_cell.angle_beta   90.00
_cell.angle_gamma   90.00
#
_symmetry.space_group_name_H-M   'P 1'
#
loop_
_entity.id
_entity.type
_entity.pdbx_description
1 polymer ?
#
loop_
_entity_poly.entity_id
_entity_poly.type
_entity_poly.pdbx_seq_one_letter_code
_entity_poly.pdbx_strand_id
1 'polypeptide(L)'
;MCGFYCHAPPPQQQPRRQQQPRQQQQQQQQQQQQQQQQQQPAGALLQALALPTISLPADDSALPKAACAAMAEAGRAAEALHLRPALLDAVGRGMRRQAATADGARLFLAVDYRSLRYACSEGDADVARAWMERMAEHAGGGAGGTSSGPTQQQQQPPQQQQQPAGALLQALALPAISLPADDGALSNAACAAMAEAGRAAEALRLRPALLDAVGRGMLQLTAAADAARRFLAVDYRSLRYACGEGDAAVARAWMGRMAAAAGPPAS
;
A
#
# COMPACT_ATOMS: atom_id res chain seq x y z
N MET A 1 -55.91 20.48 78.06
CA MET A 1 -55.36 20.86 76.74
C MET A 1 -54.05 20.10 76.56
N CYS A 2 -54.09 19.01 75.80
CA CYS A 2 -52.96 18.12 75.58
C CYS A 2 -52.40 18.39 74.18
N GLY A 3 -51.20 18.97 74.10
CA GLY A 3 -50.48 19.20 72.84
C GLY A 3 -49.47 18.08 72.61
N PHE A 4 -49.79 17.13 71.73
CA PHE A 4 -48.85 16.13 71.23
C PHE A 4 -47.95 16.77 70.18
N TYR A 5 -46.68 17.01 70.52
CA TYR A 5 -45.65 17.39 69.57
C TYR A 5 -45.13 16.14 68.85
N CYS A 6 -45.49 15.98 67.57
CA CYS A 6 -44.91 14.97 66.69
C CYS A 6 -43.47 15.35 66.34
N HIS A 7 -42.50 14.61 66.86
CA HIS A 7 -41.08 14.76 66.53
C HIS A 7 -40.80 14.03 65.21
N ALA A 8 -40.57 14.78 64.13
CA ALA A 8 -40.19 14.23 62.83
C ALA A 8 -38.73 13.75 62.88
N PRO A 9 -38.42 12.50 62.49
CA PRO A 9 -37.06 12.00 62.47
C PRO A 9 -36.22 12.79 61.46
N PRO A 10 -34.95 13.14 61.79
CA PRO A 10 -34.08 13.86 60.86
C PRO A 10 -33.82 13.00 59.61
N PRO A 11 -33.78 13.62 58.41
CA PRO A 11 -33.55 12.88 57.17
C PRO A 11 -32.19 12.19 57.24
N GLN A 12 -32.22 10.85 57.21
CA GLN A 12 -31.02 10.03 57.19
C GLN A 12 -30.17 10.38 55.96
N GLN A 13 -29.03 11.02 56.21
CA GLN A 13 -28.00 11.27 55.21
C GLN A 13 -27.22 9.97 54.92
N GLN A 14 -27.79 9.10 54.09
CA GLN A 14 -27.07 7.99 53.43
C GLN A 14 -27.35 8.06 51.91
N PRO A 15 -26.44 7.70 50.99
CA PRO A 15 -25.00 7.44 51.06
C PRO A 15 -24.26 8.19 49.93
N ARG A 16 -24.10 9.52 50.01
CA ARG A 16 -23.37 10.27 48.95
C ARG A 16 -21.91 9.83 48.77
N ARG A 17 -21.28 9.28 49.81
CA ARG A 17 -19.89 8.78 49.73
C ARG A 17 -19.71 7.54 48.85
N GLN A 18 -20.76 6.76 48.56
CA GLN A 18 -20.65 5.62 47.63
C GLN A 18 -20.95 6.00 46.17
N GLN A 19 -21.61 7.14 45.91
CA GLN A 19 -21.89 7.58 44.54
C GLN A 19 -20.67 8.21 43.84
N GLN A 20 -19.80 8.88 44.60
CA GLN A 20 -18.61 9.55 44.08
C GLN A 20 -17.63 8.61 43.32
N PRO A 21 -17.25 7.43 43.85
CA PRO A 21 -16.33 6.54 43.14
C PRO A 21 -16.94 5.96 41.86
N ARG A 22 -18.26 5.71 41.81
CA ARG A 22 -18.94 5.26 40.58
C ARG A 22 -18.90 6.30 39.48
N GLN A 23 -19.12 7.57 39.83
CA GLN A 23 -19.08 8.66 38.87
C GLN A 23 -17.68 8.87 38.29
N GLN A 24 -16.64 8.76 39.14
CA GLN A 24 -15.25 8.86 38.72
C GLN A 24 -14.82 7.69 37.83
N GLN A 25 -15.25 6.46 38.15
CA GLN A 25 -14.97 5.27 37.33
C GLN A 25 -15.63 5.36 35.95
N GLN A 26 -16.86 5.88 35.88
CA GLN A 26 -17.58 6.06 34.62
C GLN A 26 -16.89 7.09 33.72
N GLN A 27 -16.36 8.17 34.31
CA GLN A 27 -15.63 9.21 33.59
C GLN A 27 -14.28 8.71 33.04
N GLN A 28 -13.56 7.88 33.79
CA GLN A 28 -12.34 7.23 33.30
C GLN A 28 -12.63 6.26 32.14
N GLN A 29 -13.70 5.47 32.21
CA GLN A 29 -14.08 4.59 31.10
C GLN A 29 -14.41 5.37 29.82
N GLN A 30 -15.11 6.50 29.93
CA GLN A 30 -15.39 7.34 28.76
C GLN A 30 -14.11 7.93 28.14
N GLN A 31 -13.16 8.38 28.97
CA GLN A 31 -11.87 8.87 28.44
C GLN A 31 -11.07 7.77 27.74
N GLN A 32 -11.05 6.55 28.30
CA GLN A 32 -10.37 5.43 27.64
C GLN A 32 -11.02 5.05 26.31
N GLN A 33 -12.36 5.06 26.23
CA GLN A 33 -13.05 4.81 24.96
C GLN A 33 -12.78 5.89 23.91
N GLN A 34 -12.74 7.17 24.32
CA GLN A 34 -12.38 8.25 23.38
C GLN A 34 -10.93 8.15 22.90
N GLN A 35 -9.99 7.78 23.77
CA GLN A 35 -8.60 7.54 23.37
C GLN A 35 -8.48 6.35 22.40
N GLN A 36 -9.22 5.27 22.62
CA GLN A 36 -9.23 4.13 21.69
C GLN A 36 -9.88 4.49 20.34
N GLN A 37 -10.91 5.34 20.31
CA GLN A 37 -11.51 5.80 19.05
C GLN A 37 -10.60 6.75 18.27
N GLN A 38 -9.87 7.64 18.95
CA GLN A 38 -8.87 8.50 18.29
C GLN A 38 -7.63 7.73 17.82
N GLN A 39 -7.36 6.58 18.43
CA GLN A 39 -6.33 5.64 17.99
C GLN A 39 -6.92 4.52 17.12
N GLN A 40 -7.97 4.78 16.32
CA GLN A 40 -8.24 3.86 15.22
C GLN A 40 -6.93 3.74 14.44
N PRO A 41 -6.31 2.53 14.43
CA PRO A 41 -4.97 2.40 13.89
C PRO A 41 -5.09 2.76 12.41
N ALA A 42 -4.22 3.64 11.93
CA ALA A 42 -4.25 4.10 10.53
C ALA A 42 -4.36 2.91 9.54
N GLY A 43 -3.82 1.75 9.90
CA GLY A 43 -4.00 0.49 9.15
C GLY A 43 -5.45 0.04 8.96
N ALA A 44 -6.31 0.14 9.99
CA ALA A 44 -7.74 -0.19 9.85
C ALA A 44 -8.47 0.78 8.92
N LEU A 45 -8.13 2.07 8.97
CA LEU A 45 -8.68 3.07 8.05
C LEU A 45 -8.21 2.81 6.61
N LEU A 46 -6.94 2.49 6.41
CA LEU A 46 -6.39 2.13 5.11
C LEU A 46 -7.02 0.86 4.53
N GLN A 47 -7.22 -0.15 5.37
CA GLN A 47 -7.88 -1.38 4.97
C GLN A 47 -9.35 -1.14 4.60
N ALA A 48 -10.05 -0.29 5.38
CA ALA A 48 -11.42 0.11 5.10
C ALA A 48 -11.57 0.94 3.82
N LEU A 49 -10.54 1.71 3.43
CA LEU A 49 -10.55 2.45 2.16
C LEU A 49 -10.63 1.52 0.94
N ALA A 50 -10.06 0.31 1.04
CA ALA A 50 -10.08 -0.72 0.00
C ALA A 50 -9.87 -0.15 -1.42
N LEU A 51 -8.72 0.51 -1.64
CA LEU A 51 -8.43 1.24 -2.88
C LEU A 51 -8.80 0.41 -4.12
N PRO A 52 -9.56 0.98 -5.07
CA PRO A 52 -10.09 0.24 -6.19
C PRO A 52 -8.98 -0.23 -7.13
N THR A 53 -9.23 -1.34 -7.83
CA THR A 53 -8.33 -1.77 -8.91
C THR A 53 -8.58 -0.91 -10.13
N ILE A 54 -7.55 -0.22 -10.60
CA ILE A 54 -7.59 0.59 -11.82
C ILE A 54 -6.74 -0.13 -12.86
N SER A 55 -7.39 -0.70 -13.86
CA SER A 55 -6.71 -1.43 -14.93
C SER A 55 -5.92 -0.48 -15.82
N LEU A 56 -4.73 -0.92 -16.23
CA LEU A 56 -3.95 -0.24 -17.26
C LEU A 56 -4.73 -0.31 -18.59
N PRO A 57 -5.13 0.83 -19.18
CA PRO A 57 -5.83 0.82 -20.45
C PRO A 57 -4.88 0.36 -21.58
N ALA A 58 -5.45 -0.32 -22.57
CA ALA A 58 -4.71 -0.69 -23.78
C ALA A 58 -4.38 0.54 -24.64
N ASP A 59 -5.32 1.50 -24.71
CA ASP A 59 -5.22 2.74 -25.49
C ASP A 59 -4.67 3.90 -24.65
N ASP A 60 -3.76 4.67 -25.23
CA ASP A 60 -3.16 5.87 -24.66
C ASP A 60 -4.21 6.96 -24.38
N SER A 61 -5.30 7.01 -25.17
CA SER A 61 -6.35 8.04 -24.98
C SER A 61 -7.06 7.93 -23.62
N ALA A 62 -7.15 6.72 -23.06
CA ALA A 62 -7.79 6.46 -21.78
C ALA A 62 -6.83 6.60 -20.58
N LEU A 63 -5.53 6.70 -20.85
CA LEU A 63 -4.49 6.68 -19.83
C LEU A 63 -4.52 7.89 -18.88
N PRO A 64 -4.72 9.15 -19.34
CA PRO A 64 -4.82 10.29 -18.43
C PRO A 64 -5.98 10.15 -17.44
N LYS A 65 -7.12 9.60 -17.88
CA LYS A 65 -8.28 9.37 -17.02
C LYS A 65 -7.99 8.33 -15.94
N ALA A 66 -7.35 7.23 -16.31
CA ALA A 66 -6.94 6.19 -15.37
C ALA A 66 -5.92 6.73 -14.34
N ALA A 67 -4.92 7.49 -14.80
CA ALA A 67 -3.93 8.12 -13.92
C ALA A 67 -4.57 9.12 -12.95
N CYS A 68 -5.49 9.97 -13.41
CA CYS A 68 -6.25 10.89 -12.55
C CYS A 68 -7.07 10.16 -11.49
N ALA A 69 -7.75 9.06 -11.85
CA ALA A 69 -8.47 8.24 -10.89
C ALA A 69 -7.51 7.67 -9.82
N ALA A 70 -6.37 7.09 -10.23
CA ALA A 70 -5.38 6.56 -9.31
C ALA A 70 -4.78 7.62 -8.37
N MET A 71 -4.53 8.83 -8.88
CA MET A 71 -4.06 9.96 -8.05
C MET A 71 -5.11 10.40 -7.02
N ALA A 72 -6.40 10.42 -7.38
CA ALA A 72 -7.47 10.75 -6.44
C ALA A 72 -7.57 9.71 -5.32
N GLU A 73 -7.44 8.43 -5.66
CA GLU A 73 -7.41 7.32 -4.70
C GLU A 73 -6.19 7.39 -3.77
N ALA A 74 -5.01 7.70 -4.31
CA ALA A 74 -3.81 7.95 -3.50
C ALA A 74 -3.99 9.14 -2.55
N GLY A 75 -4.70 10.19 -2.97
CA GLY A 75 -5.08 11.31 -2.12
C GLY A 75 -5.92 10.88 -0.91
N ARG A 76 -6.92 10.01 -1.11
CA ARG A 76 -7.73 9.47 0.00
C ARG A 76 -6.90 8.64 0.98
N ALA A 77 -5.95 7.84 0.48
CA ALA A 77 -5.03 7.10 1.33
C ALA A 77 -4.12 8.04 2.15
N ALA A 78 -3.64 9.14 1.55
CA ALA A 78 -2.85 10.14 2.24
C ALA A 78 -3.65 10.87 3.33
N GLU A 79 -4.94 11.15 3.10
CA GLU A 79 -5.84 11.71 4.11
C GLU A 79 -6.07 10.75 5.29
N ALA A 80 -6.28 9.46 5.02
CA ALA A 80 -6.41 8.42 6.05
C ALA A 80 -5.12 8.21 6.86
N LEU A 81 -3.97 8.52 6.28
CA LEU A 81 -2.68 8.55 6.96
C LEU A 81 -2.44 9.84 7.77
N HIS A 82 -3.36 10.81 7.68
CA HIS A 82 -3.22 12.15 8.26
C HIS A 82 -1.91 12.84 7.88
N LEU A 83 -1.53 12.75 6.59
CA LEU A 83 -0.33 13.44 6.12
C LEU A 83 -0.45 14.95 6.32
N ARG A 84 0.68 15.57 6.67
CA ARG A 84 0.76 17.04 6.75
C ARG A 84 0.40 17.65 5.39
N PRO A 85 -0.31 18.79 5.33
CA PRO A 85 -0.70 19.42 4.06
C PRO A 85 0.46 19.67 3.09
N ALA A 86 1.63 20.08 3.60
CA ALA A 86 2.83 20.29 2.79
C ALA A 86 3.36 18.99 2.15
N LEU A 87 3.28 17.87 2.88
CA LEU A 87 3.67 16.57 2.35
C LEU A 87 2.66 16.12 1.30
N LEU A 88 1.35 16.21 1.59
CA LEU A 88 0.28 15.87 0.64
C LEU A 88 0.42 16.62 -0.70
N ASP A 89 0.70 17.93 -0.64
CA ASP A 89 0.93 18.76 -1.82
C ASP A 89 2.19 18.32 -2.60
N ALA A 90 3.27 17.95 -1.89
CA ALA A 90 4.46 17.37 -2.51
C ALA A 90 4.16 16.01 -3.18
N VAL A 91 3.44 15.10 -2.52
CA VAL A 91 2.98 13.84 -3.14
C VAL A 91 2.20 14.11 -4.42
N GLY A 92 1.25 15.06 -4.37
CA GLY A 92 0.44 15.44 -5.52
C GLY A 92 1.28 15.94 -6.69
N ARG A 93 2.30 16.78 -6.44
CA ARG A 93 3.24 17.22 -7.48
C ARG A 93 4.06 16.07 -8.02
N GLY A 94 4.55 15.18 -7.16
CA GLY A 94 5.33 14.01 -7.56
C GLY A 94 4.55 13.08 -8.48
N MET A 95 3.31 12.74 -8.12
CA MET A 95 2.45 11.90 -8.96
C MET A 95 2.16 12.56 -10.30
N ARG A 96 1.84 13.85 -10.33
CA ARG A 96 1.62 14.58 -11.59
C ARG A 96 2.86 14.59 -12.48
N ARG A 97 4.04 14.76 -11.88
CA ARG A 97 5.30 14.75 -12.63
C ARG A 97 5.60 13.36 -13.20
N GLN A 98 5.39 12.32 -12.40
CA GLN A 98 5.60 10.94 -12.83
C GLN A 98 4.62 10.55 -13.93
N ALA A 99 3.35 10.96 -13.82
CA ALA A 99 2.33 10.70 -14.83
C ALA A 99 2.27 11.75 -15.96
N ALA A 100 3.29 12.60 -16.11
CA ALA A 100 3.30 13.67 -17.11
C ALA A 100 3.45 13.17 -18.55
N THR A 101 3.99 11.96 -18.73
CA THR A 101 4.14 11.30 -20.03
C THR A 101 3.30 10.03 -20.07
N ALA A 102 3.02 9.51 -21.28
CA ALA A 102 2.28 8.25 -21.42
C ALA A 102 3.02 7.11 -20.70
N ASP A 103 4.31 6.91 -20.99
CA ASP A 103 5.15 5.92 -20.32
C ASP A 103 5.13 6.09 -18.79
N GLY A 104 5.29 7.32 -18.30
CA GLY A 104 5.27 7.61 -16.88
C GLY A 104 3.93 7.28 -16.22
N ALA A 105 2.80 7.56 -16.88
CA ALA A 105 1.48 7.18 -16.41
C ALA A 105 1.26 5.65 -16.44
N ARG A 106 1.81 4.94 -17.43
CA ARG A 106 1.78 3.47 -17.48
C ARG A 106 2.55 2.87 -16.32
N LEU A 107 3.76 3.37 -16.05
CA LEU A 107 4.58 2.93 -14.92
C LEU A 107 3.90 3.22 -13.58
N PHE A 108 3.36 4.43 -13.40
CA PHE A 108 2.62 4.81 -12.21
C PHE A 108 1.46 3.85 -11.92
N LEU A 109 0.67 3.48 -12.93
CA LEU A 109 -0.46 2.55 -12.76
C LEU A 109 0.00 1.11 -12.53
N ALA A 110 1.00 0.64 -13.28
CA ALA A 110 1.46 -0.75 -13.25
C ALA A 110 2.23 -1.09 -11.98
N VAL A 111 3.00 -0.14 -11.45
CA VAL A 111 3.96 -0.35 -10.36
C VAL A 111 3.56 0.44 -9.12
N ASP A 112 3.56 1.77 -9.18
CA ASP A 112 3.48 2.60 -7.97
C ASP A 112 2.11 2.55 -7.31
N TYR A 113 1.06 2.85 -8.06
CA TYR A 113 -0.31 2.83 -7.55
C TYR A 113 -0.70 1.44 -7.03
N ARG A 114 -0.22 0.40 -7.73
CA ARG A 114 -0.47 -0.98 -7.33
C ARG A 114 0.19 -1.32 -5.98
N SER A 115 1.45 -0.90 -5.79
CA SER A 115 2.18 -1.07 -4.53
C SER A 115 1.42 -0.40 -3.37
N LEU A 116 0.97 0.84 -3.57
CA LEU A 116 0.15 1.56 -2.60
C LEU A 116 -1.16 0.82 -2.30
N ARG A 117 -1.91 0.41 -3.34
CA ARG A 117 -3.18 -0.31 -3.19
C ARG A 117 -3.01 -1.56 -2.33
N TYR A 118 -1.95 -2.33 -2.57
CA TYR A 118 -1.67 -3.54 -1.82
C TYR A 118 -1.29 -3.25 -0.36
N ALA A 119 -0.47 -2.22 -0.10
CA ALA A 119 -0.18 -1.76 1.25
C ALA A 119 -1.46 -1.35 1.99
N CYS A 120 -2.36 -0.62 1.34
CA CYS A 120 -3.64 -0.23 1.91
C CYS A 120 -4.53 -1.44 2.22
N SER A 121 -4.62 -2.43 1.32
CA SER A 121 -5.46 -3.63 1.57
C SER A 121 -4.97 -4.47 2.76
N GLU A 122 -3.66 -4.49 3.00
CA GLU A 122 -3.05 -5.15 4.16
C GLU A 122 -3.08 -4.27 5.42
N GLY A 123 -3.52 -3.01 5.32
CA GLY A 123 -3.47 -2.04 6.42
C GLY A 123 -2.05 -1.65 6.83
N ASP A 124 -1.07 -1.82 5.94
CA ASP A 124 0.34 -1.52 6.19
C ASP A 124 0.60 -0.01 6.05
N ALA A 125 0.33 0.72 7.12
CA ALA A 125 0.45 2.18 7.17
C ALA A 125 1.88 2.67 6.98
N ASP A 126 2.88 1.90 7.41
CA ASP A 126 4.28 2.30 7.30
C ASP A 126 4.77 2.18 5.85
N VAL A 127 4.43 1.10 5.14
CA VAL A 127 4.73 0.98 3.70
C VAL A 127 3.98 2.03 2.90
N ALA A 128 2.71 2.30 3.22
CA ALA A 128 1.94 3.35 2.57
C ALA A 128 2.57 4.74 2.79
N ARG A 129 3.03 5.08 4.01
CA ARG A 129 3.76 6.34 4.28
C ARG A 129 5.08 6.41 3.53
N ALA A 130 5.88 5.35 3.54
CA ALA A 130 7.15 5.32 2.81
C ALA A 130 6.93 5.51 1.30
N TRP A 131 5.83 4.97 0.75
CA TRP A 131 5.44 5.24 -0.62
C TRP A 131 5.13 6.72 -0.86
N MET A 132 4.36 7.35 0.04
CA MET A 132 4.02 8.77 -0.05
C MET A 132 5.26 9.66 0.01
N GLU A 133 6.21 9.36 0.90
CA GLU A 133 7.47 10.09 1.03
C GLU A 133 8.30 10.02 -0.26
N ARG A 134 8.46 8.83 -0.85
CA ARG A 134 9.13 8.68 -2.16
C ARG A 134 8.42 9.45 -3.26
N MET A 135 7.08 9.40 -3.30
CA MET A 135 6.35 10.19 -4.28
C MET A 135 6.60 11.69 -4.09
N ALA A 136 6.66 12.17 -2.84
CA ALA A 136 7.00 13.56 -2.57
C ALA A 136 8.42 13.93 -3.03
N GLU A 137 9.39 13.02 -2.95
CA GLU A 137 10.75 13.25 -3.47
C GLU A 137 10.76 13.48 -4.99
N HIS A 138 9.90 12.81 -5.75
CA HIS A 138 9.78 13.04 -7.20
C HIS A 138 9.36 14.47 -7.55
N ALA A 139 8.68 15.18 -6.63
CA ALA A 139 8.29 16.57 -6.83
C ALA A 139 9.49 17.54 -6.83
N GLY A 140 10.54 17.23 -6.08
CA GLY A 140 11.78 18.00 -6.04
C GLY A 140 12.78 17.39 -7.03
N GLY A 141 12.92 17.94 -8.22
CA GLY A 141 13.92 17.48 -9.17
C GLY A 141 15.34 17.58 -8.64
N GLY A 142 15.81 16.51 -7.99
CA GLY A 142 17.21 16.19 -7.73
C GLY A 142 17.99 17.18 -6.85
N ALA A 143 18.22 16.81 -5.60
CA ALA A 143 19.56 16.78 -4.98
C ALA A 143 19.43 16.10 -3.61
N GLY A 144 20.31 15.13 -3.36
CA GLY A 144 20.19 14.12 -2.31
C GLY A 144 19.85 14.65 -0.92
N GLY A 145 18.88 13.99 -0.29
CA GLY A 145 18.57 14.15 1.13
C GLY A 145 18.55 12.76 1.77
N THR A 146 19.64 12.38 2.42
CA THR A 146 19.75 11.22 3.30
C THR A 146 18.90 11.45 4.54
N SER A 147 18.00 10.53 4.90
CA SER A 147 17.15 10.70 6.09
C SER A 147 17.02 9.41 6.90
N SER A 148 17.41 9.52 8.17
CA SER A 148 17.55 8.45 9.17
C SER A 148 16.31 7.57 9.33
N GLY A 149 16.49 6.26 9.13
CA GLY A 149 15.40 5.28 9.14
C GLY A 149 14.92 4.82 10.53
N PRO A 150 13.64 4.42 10.66
CA PRO A 150 13.11 3.69 11.82
C PRO A 150 13.29 2.17 11.69
N THR A 151 13.50 1.52 12.83
CA THR A 151 13.68 0.07 13.01
C THR A 151 12.41 -0.72 12.67
N GLN A 152 12.46 -1.60 11.66
CA GLN A 152 11.36 -2.52 11.31
C GLN A 152 11.16 -3.58 12.40
N GLN A 153 10.02 -3.52 13.09
CA GLN A 153 9.56 -4.56 14.00
C GLN A 153 8.68 -5.54 13.22
N GLN A 154 9.15 -6.78 13.11
CA GLN A 154 8.56 -7.84 12.29
C GLN A 154 7.40 -8.50 13.04
N GLN A 155 6.17 -8.01 12.87
CA GLN A 155 4.95 -8.69 13.32
C GLN A 155 4.39 -9.55 12.18
N GLN A 156 4.33 -10.87 12.38
CA GLN A 156 3.72 -11.82 11.45
C GLN A 156 2.20 -11.90 11.71
N PRO A 157 1.33 -11.65 10.72
CA PRO A 157 -0.12 -11.80 10.86
C PRO A 157 -0.56 -13.28 10.84
N PRO A 158 -1.78 -13.58 11.37
CA PRO A 158 -2.31 -14.92 11.52
C PRO A 158 -2.56 -15.64 10.18
N GLN A 159 -2.30 -16.95 10.18
CA GLN A 159 -2.40 -17.84 9.02
C GLN A 159 -3.84 -17.96 8.50
N GLN A 160 -4.22 -17.13 7.52
CA GLN A 160 -5.42 -17.37 6.72
C GLN A 160 -5.17 -18.51 5.72
N GLN A 161 -6.18 -19.37 5.58
CA GLN A 161 -6.19 -20.61 4.79
C GLN A 161 -5.53 -20.42 3.41
N GLN A 162 -4.33 -20.99 3.27
CA GLN A 162 -3.52 -20.93 2.06
C GLN A 162 -4.17 -21.80 0.99
N GLN A 163 -4.89 -21.21 0.05
CA GLN A 163 -5.01 -21.82 -1.27
C GLN A 163 -3.59 -22.12 -1.78
N PRO A 164 -3.33 -23.29 -2.38
CA PRO A 164 -1.98 -23.63 -2.83
C PRO A 164 -1.58 -22.61 -3.88
N ALA A 165 -0.60 -21.76 -3.55
CA ALA A 165 -0.17 -20.64 -4.39
C ALA A 165 0.13 -21.05 -5.84
N GLY A 166 0.52 -22.30 -6.08
CA GLY A 166 0.72 -22.86 -7.41
C GLY A 166 -0.55 -22.87 -8.28
N ALA A 167 -1.72 -23.21 -7.71
CA ALA A 167 -2.98 -23.20 -8.47
C ALA A 167 -3.39 -21.78 -8.87
N LEU A 168 -3.17 -20.79 -7.99
CA LEU A 168 -3.41 -19.37 -8.30
C LEU A 168 -2.46 -18.88 -9.39
N LEU A 169 -1.19 -19.27 -9.34
CA LEU A 169 -0.21 -18.92 -10.37
C LEU A 169 -0.53 -19.53 -11.73
N GLN A 170 -0.97 -20.80 -11.74
CA GLN A 170 -1.37 -21.47 -12.96
C GLN A 170 -2.63 -20.84 -13.56
N ALA A 171 -3.61 -20.49 -12.70
CA ALA A 171 -4.82 -19.81 -13.12
C ALA A 171 -4.57 -18.40 -13.69
N LEU A 172 -3.50 -17.72 -13.28
CA LEU A 172 -3.12 -16.42 -13.85
C LEU A 172 -2.71 -16.51 -15.33
N ALA A 173 -2.16 -17.66 -15.76
CA ALA A 173 -1.77 -17.93 -17.15
C ALA A 173 -1.09 -16.73 -17.83
N LEU A 174 0.04 -16.25 -17.27
CA LEU A 174 0.66 -14.99 -17.70
C LEU A 174 0.84 -14.94 -19.23
N PRO A 175 0.40 -13.85 -19.88
CA PRO A 175 0.40 -13.76 -21.34
C PRO A 175 1.82 -13.75 -21.90
N ALA A 176 1.98 -14.33 -23.09
CA ALA A 176 3.19 -14.15 -23.87
C ALA A 176 3.22 -12.73 -24.43
N ILE A 177 4.31 -12.00 -24.17
CA ILE A 177 4.53 -10.65 -24.68
C ILE A 177 5.61 -10.73 -25.74
N SER A 178 5.27 -10.35 -26.97
CA SER A 178 6.20 -10.32 -28.09
C SER A 178 7.27 -9.25 -27.88
N LEU A 179 8.51 -9.55 -28.27
CA LEU A 179 9.60 -8.57 -28.25
C LEU A 179 9.46 -7.63 -29.45
N PRO A 180 9.16 -6.33 -29.24
CA PRO A 180 8.99 -5.39 -30.33
C PRO A 180 10.34 -4.94 -30.91
N ALA A 181 10.31 -4.53 -32.17
CA ALA A 181 11.48 -3.97 -32.85
C ALA A 181 11.73 -2.51 -32.47
N ASP A 182 10.67 -1.72 -32.31
CA ASP A 182 10.75 -0.30 -31.97
C ASP A 182 10.77 -0.05 -30.45
N ASP A 183 11.40 1.05 -30.03
CA ASP A 183 11.63 1.36 -28.61
C ASP A 183 10.36 1.86 -27.89
N GLY A 184 9.40 2.45 -28.60
CA GLY A 184 8.13 2.89 -28.01
C GLY A 184 7.25 1.70 -27.61
N ALA A 185 7.09 0.75 -28.52
CA ALA A 185 6.42 -0.52 -28.26
C ALA A 185 7.20 -1.34 -27.22
N LEU A 186 8.53 -1.22 -27.14
CA LEU A 186 9.34 -1.88 -26.12
C LEU A 186 8.98 -1.39 -24.72
N SER A 187 8.85 -0.08 -24.52
CA SER A 187 8.39 0.51 -23.27
C SER A 187 7.01 -0.02 -22.86
N ASN A 188 6.07 -0.06 -23.81
CA ASN A 188 4.73 -0.62 -23.60
C ASN A 188 4.76 -2.11 -23.23
N ALA A 189 5.56 -2.91 -23.93
CA ALA A 189 5.74 -4.34 -23.67
C ALA A 189 6.35 -4.59 -22.28
N ALA A 190 7.35 -3.81 -21.89
CA ALA A 190 7.97 -3.87 -20.56
C ALA A 190 6.95 -3.49 -19.46
N CYS A 191 6.15 -2.44 -19.65
CA CYS A 191 5.09 -2.05 -18.72
C CYS A 191 4.05 -3.17 -18.54
N ALA A 192 3.61 -3.78 -19.64
CA ALA A 192 2.70 -4.92 -19.58
C ALA A 192 3.32 -6.07 -18.79
N ALA A 193 4.57 -6.45 -19.09
CA ALA A 193 5.28 -7.52 -18.38
C ALA A 193 5.42 -7.25 -16.87
N MET A 194 5.69 -6.00 -16.47
CA MET A 194 5.74 -5.60 -15.05
C MET A 194 4.36 -5.69 -14.37
N ALA A 195 3.29 -5.29 -15.07
CA ALA A 195 1.92 -5.44 -14.57
C ALA A 195 1.54 -6.92 -14.38
N GLU A 196 1.97 -7.80 -15.28
CA GLU A 196 1.79 -9.25 -15.14
C GLU A 196 2.61 -9.83 -13.98
N ALA A 197 3.88 -9.43 -13.85
CA ALA A 197 4.73 -9.85 -12.75
C ALA A 197 4.16 -9.44 -11.39
N GLY A 198 3.61 -8.22 -11.27
CA GLY A 198 2.90 -7.81 -10.06
C GLY A 198 1.69 -8.69 -9.74
N ARG A 199 0.96 -9.23 -10.75
CA ARG A 199 -0.17 -10.15 -10.51
C ARG A 199 0.31 -11.47 -9.97
N ALA A 200 1.41 -12.00 -10.50
CA ALA A 200 2.06 -13.17 -9.94
C ALA A 200 2.52 -12.96 -8.50
N ALA A 201 3.08 -11.79 -8.18
CA ALA A 201 3.50 -11.45 -6.82
C ALA A 201 2.33 -11.36 -5.83
N GLU A 202 1.18 -10.81 -6.24
CA GLU A 202 -0.04 -10.80 -5.42
C GLU A 202 -0.61 -12.21 -5.22
N ALA A 203 -0.63 -13.04 -6.27
CA ALA A 203 -1.03 -14.45 -6.14
C ALA A 203 -0.11 -15.24 -5.20
N LEU A 204 1.17 -14.89 -5.14
CA LEU A 204 2.14 -15.41 -4.18
C LEU A 204 1.98 -14.85 -2.76
N ARG A 205 1.13 -13.84 -2.56
CA ARG A 205 0.93 -13.12 -1.30
C ARG A 205 2.24 -12.59 -0.74
N LEU A 206 3.06 -11.98 -1.60
CA LEU A 206 4.28 -11.31 -1.13
C LEU A 206 3.91 -10.20 -0.15
N ARG A 207 4.75 -9.94 0.84
CA ARG A 207 4.56 -8.79 1.75
C ARG A 207 4.61 -7.48 0.97
N PRO A 208 3.86 -6.42 1.36
CA PRO A 208 3.85 -5.15 0.63
C PRO A 208 5.24 -4.57 0.38
N ALA A 209 6.10 -4.57 1.40
CA ALA A 209 7.49 -4.12 1.26
C ALA A 209 8.30 -4.91 0.23
N LEU A 210 8.04 -6.21 0.08
CA LEU A 210 8.72 -7.05 -0.92
C LEU A 210 8.14 -6.81 -2.32
N LEU A 211 6.82 -6.65 -2.46
CA LEU A 211 6.18 -6.30 -3.72
C LEU A 211 6.71 -4.95 -4.25
N ASP A 212 6.81 -3.97 -3.36
CA ASP A 212 7.36 -2.65 -3.63
C ASP A 212 8.82 -2.71 -4.09
N ALA A 213 9.65 -3.53 -3.43
CA ALA A 213 11.03 -3.78 -3.84
C ALA A 213 11.12 -4.48 -5.21
N VAL A 214 10.27 -5.48 -5.48
CA VAL A 214 10.19 -6.13 -6.80
C VAL A 214 9.87 -5.11 -7.89
N GLY A 215 8.89 -4.25 -7.66
CA GLY A 215 8.52 -3.17 -8.59
C GLY A 215 9.69 -2.26 -8.93
N ARG A 216 10.41 -1.76 -7.91
CA ARG A 216 11.61 -0.93 -8.12
C ARG A 216 12.71 -1.64 -8.86
N GLY A 217 12.97 -2.91 -8.54
CA GLY A 217 14.01 -3.68 -9.20
C GLY A 217 13.72 -3.92 -10.67
N MET A 218 12.46 -4.18 -11.03
CA MET A 218 12.05 -4.24 -12.42
C MET A 218 12.23 -2.89 -13.12
N LEU A 219 11.80 -1.78 -12.50
CA LEU A 219 12.00 -0.43 -13.06
C LEU A 219 13.47 -0.13 -13.34
N GLN A 220 14.37 -0.45 -12.41
CA GLN A 220 15.81 -0.25 -12.59
C GLN A 220 16.38 -1.15 -13.70
N LEU A 221 15.96 -2.42 -13.76
CA LEU A 221 16.40 -3.36 -14.79
C LEU A 221 15.85 -3.01 -16.18
N THR A 222 14.73 -2.31 -16.28
CA THR A 222 14.13 -1.91 -17.56
C THR A 222 14.42 -0.47 -17.94
N ALA A 223 15.30 0.23 -17.21
CA ALA A 223 15.59 1.65 -17.45
C ALA A 223 16.31 1.92 -18.79
N ALA A 224 17.02 0.93 -19.33
CA ALA A 224 17.68 1.00 -20.64
C ALA A 224 17.02 0.05 -21.64
N ALA A 225 16.97 0.43 -22.93
CA ALA A 225 16.31 -0.36 -23.97
C ALA A 225 16.86 -1.80 -24.08
N ASP A 226 18.18 -1.98 -24.12
CA ASP A 226 18.78 -3.32 -24.16
C ASP A 226 18.45 -4.16 -22.92
N ALA A 227 18.37 -3.51 -21.77
CA ALA A 227 18.03 -4.16 -20.51
C ALA A 227 16.53 -4.55 -20.49
N ALA A 228 15.64 -3.71 -21.02
CA ALA A 228 14.23 -4.04 -21.24
C ALA A 228 14.05 -5.21 -22.22
N ARG A 229 14.82 -5.25 -23.32
CA ARG A 229 14.81 -6.38 -24.26
C ARG A 229 15.24 -7.68 -23.58
N ARG A 230 16.31 -7.64 -22.79
CA ARG A 230 16.78 -8.79 -22.00
C ARG A 230 15.72 -9.25 -20.98
N PHE A 231 15.14 -8.31 -20.25
CA PHE A 231 14.08 -8.59 -19.29
C PHE A 231 12.91 -9.33 -19.94
N LEU A 232 12.40 -8.86 -21.08
CA LEU A 232 11.31 -9.50 -21.79
C LEU A 232 11.68 -10.88 -22.35
N ALA A 233 12.86 -11.00 -22.96
CA ALA A 233 13.28 -12.23 -23.62
C ALA A 233 13.63 -13.36 -22.63
N VAL A 234 14.19 -13.01 -21.47
CA VAL A 234 14.78 -13.96 -20.52
C VAL A 234 13.99 -13.96 -19.20
N ASP A 235 13.98 -12.84 -18.49
CA ASP A 235 13.49 -12.81 -17.11
C ASP A 235 11.97 -13.01 -17.03
N TYR A 236 11.19 -12.26 -17.81
CA TYR A 236 9.74 -12.38 -17.87
C TYR A 236 9.30 -13.74 -18.44
N ARG A 237 10.00 -14.24 -19.46
CA ARG A 237 9.75 -15.58 -20.02
C ARG A 237 9.95 -16.67 -18.96
N SER A 238 10.99 -16.58 -18.14
CA SER A 238 11.24 -17.52 -17.05
C SER A 238 10.14 -17.47 -15.98
N LEU A 239 9.69 -16.27 -15.60
CA LEU A 239 8.57 -16.12 -14.68
C LEU A 239 7.28 -16.74 -15.25
N ARG A 240 6.97 -16.44 -16.52
CA ARG A 240 5.80 -17.00 -17.20
C ARG A 240 5.78 -18.52 -17.21
N TYR A 241 6.92 -19.14 -17.49
CA TYR A 241 7.06 -20.60 -17.43
C TYR A 241 6.78 -21.13 -16.02
N ALA A 242 7.41 -20.55 -15.00
CA ALA A 242 7.18 -20.93 -13.61
C ALA A 242 5.71 -20.79 -13.20
N CYS A 243 5.03 -19.71 -13.62
CA CYS A 243 3.61 -19.52 -13.35
C CYS A 243 2.73 -20.56 -14.07
N GLY A 244 3.02 -20.88 -15.34
CA GLY A 244 2.27 -21.90 -16.09
C GLY A 244 2.34 -23.30 -15.46
N GLU A 245 3.50 -23.64 -14.90
CA GLU A 245 3.72 -24.89 -14.15
C GLU A 245 3.20 -24.83 -12.71
N GLY A 246 2.74 -23.67 -12.23
CA GLY A 246 2.36 -23.46 -10.83
C GLY A 246 3.54 -23.57 -9.85
N ASP A 247 4.78 -23.40 -10.32
CA ASP A 247 5.99 -23.48 -9.50
C ASP A 247 6.17 -22.19 -8.67
N ALA A 248 5.51 -22.18 -7.53
CA ALA A 248 5.56 -21.06 -6.60
C ALA A 248 6.96 -20.84 -5.99
N ALA A 249 7.82 -21.86 -5.95
CA ALA A 249 9.17 -21.72 -5.39
C ALA A 249 10.08 -20.96 -6.38
N VAL A 250 10.06 -21.36 -7.65
CA VAL A 250 10.80 -20.67 -8.72
C VAL A 250 10.29 -19.24 -8.91
N ALA A 251 8.97 -19.05 -8.90
CA ALA A 251 8.38 -17.71 -8.98
C ALA A 251 8.82 -16.82 -7.79
N ARG A 252 8.83 -17.33 -6.55
CA ARG A 252 9.35 -16.58 -5.40
C ARG A 252 10.84 -16.28 -5.50
N ALA A 253 11.65 -17.22 -5.98
CA ALA A 253 13.08 -16.99 -6.20
C ALA A 253 13.33 -15.90 -7.26
N TRP A 254 12.52 -15.89 -8.32
CA TRP A 254 12.55 -14.82 -9.31
C TRP A 254 12.21 -13.46 -8.70
N MET A 255 11.15 -13.39 -7.89
CA MET A 255 10.76 -12.16 -7.16
C MET A 255 11.87 -11.69 -6.21
N GLY A 256 12.53 -12.62 -5.51
CA GLY A 256 13.68 -12.29 -4.66
C GLY A 256 14.84 -11.64 -5.43
N ARG A 257 15.13 -12.12 -6.65
CA ARG A 257 16.17 -11.50 -7.51
C ARG A 257 15.78 -10.11 -7.99
N MET A 258 14.52 -9.91 -8.41
CA MET A 258 14.04 -8.58 -8.77
C MET A 258 14.10 -7.63 -7.58
N ALA A 259 13.65 -8.06 -6.40
CA ALA A 259 13.76 -7.24 -5.18
C ALA A 259 15.21 -6.88 -4.84
N ALA A 260 16.15 -7.80 -5.00
CA ALA A 260 17.58 -7.53 -4.79
C ALA A 260 18.14 -6.53 -5.81
N ALA A 261 17.64 -6.54 -7.05
CA ALA A 261 18.06 -5.61 -8.10
C ALA A 261 17.68 -4.16 -7.79
N ALA A 262 16.66 -3.91 -6.96
CA ALA A 262 16.27 -2.57 -6.54
C ALA A 262 17.35 -1.83 -5.71
N GLY A 263 18.37 -2.55 -5.26
CA GLY A 263 19.32 -2.10 -4.26
C GLY A 263 18.68 -2.04 -2.87
N PRO A 264 19.49 -1.72 -1.84
CA PRO A 264 18.94 -1.35 -0.55
C PRO A 264 17.98 -0.15 -0.75
N PRO A 265 16.88 -0.04 0.01
CA PRO A 265 16.06 1.16 -0.02
C PRO A 265 16.98 2.37 0.21
N ALA A 266 16.89 3.37 -0.68
CA ALA A 266 17.65 4.60 -0.56
C ALA A 266 17.45 5.14 0.87
N SER A 267 18.56 5.26 1.59
CA SER A 267 18.62 5.64 3.01
C SER A 267 18.78 7.14 3.15
#